data_AF-A0A7X7HLC6-F1
#
_entry.id   AF-A0A7X7HLC6-F1
#
_cell.length_a   1.000
_cell.length_b   1.000
_cell.length_c   1.000
_cell.angle_alpha   90.00
_cell.angle_beta   90.00
_cell.angle_gamma   90.00
#
_symmetry.space_group_name_H-M   'P 1'
#
loop_
_entity.id
_entity.type
_entity.pdbx_description
1 polymer ?
#
loop_
_entity_poly.entity_id
_entity_poly.type
_entity_poly.pdbx_seq_one_letter_code
_entity_poly.pdbx_strand_id
1 'polypeptide(L)'
;LAWGFAYAFLVCQALEPGSFTGMVEPERPRRWTELLFLSFSTLSGTGNGDVMPLLPYARVLVMLEQFAGVGYIAAVVSRLIALSIVRQRGRRRG
;
A
#
# COMPACT_ATOMS: atom_id res chain seq x y z
N LEU A 1 7.02 0.73 -3.65
CA LEU A 1 5.96 1.41 -2.86
C LEU A 1 5.78 0.72 -1.51
N ALA A 2 5.45 -0.57 -1.48
CA ALA A 2 5.20 -1.30 -0.22
C ALA A 2 6.31 -1.13 0.84
N TRP A 3 7.56 -1.42 0.50
CA TRP A 3 8.69 -1.21 1.42
C TRP A 3 8.82 0.22 1.95
N GLY A 4 8.52 1.23 1.13
CA GLY A 4 8.56 2.64 1.54
C GLY A 4 7.50 2.95 2.59
N PHE A 5 6.27 2.48 2.38
CA PHE A 5 5.20 2.61 3.37
C PHE A 5 5.45 1.78 4.62
N ALA A 6 6.01 0.58 4.50
CA ALA A 6 6.42 -0.24 5.64
C ALA A 6 7.44 0.50 6.53
N TYR A 7 8.42 1.19 5.94
CA TYR A 7 9.34 2.04 6.71
C TYR A 7 8.62 3.26 7.31
N ALA A 8 7.69 3.90 6.58
CA ALA A 8 6.90 5.00 7.13
C ALA A 8 6.05 4.55 8.34
N PHE A 9 5.46 3.35 8.29
CA PHE A 9 4.76 2.74 9.41
C PHE A 9 5.70 2.43 10.58
N LEU A 10 6.92 1.96 10.29
CA LEU A 10 7.91 1.71 11.33
C LEU A 10 8.35 3.00 12.04
N VAL A 11 8.57 4.08 11.30
CA VAL A 11 8.86 5.41 11.85
C VAL A 11 7.67 5.94 12.65
N CYS A 12 6.46 5.83 12.11
CA CYS A 12 5.21 6.19 12.79
C CYS A 12 5.07 5.49 14.15
N GLN A 13 5.29 4.17 14.18
CA GLN A 13 5.29 3.38 15.41
C GLN A 13 6.41 3.75 16.38
N ALA A 14 7.57 4.17 15.87
CA ALA A 14 8.71 4.59 16.70
C ALA A 14 8.47 5.96 17.36
N LEU A 15 7.76 6.87 16.68
CA LEU A 15 7.37 8.17 17.22
C LEU A 15 6.28 8.03 18.27
N GLU A 16 5.28 7.18 18.00
CA GLU A 16 4.14 6.97 18.89
C GLU A 16 3.85 5.47 19.05
N PRO A 17 4.28 4.87 20.16
CA PRO A 17 3.96 3.49 20.49
C PRO A 17 2.45 3.26 20.54
N GLY A 18 1.98 2.11 20.03
CA GLY A 18 0.54 1.81 19.97
C GLY A 18 -0.17 2.30 18.70
N SER A 19 0.55 2.92 17.76
CA SER A 19 0.06 3.28 16.42
C SER A 19 -0.64 2.14 15.68
N PHE A 20 -0.07 0.94 15.81
CA PHE A 20 -0.54 -0.27 15.18
C PHE A 20 -0.76 -1.35 16.23
N THR A 21 -1.85 -2.08 16.10
CA THR A 21 -2.14 -3.25 16.93
C THR A 21 -2.31 -4.48 16.04
N GLY A 22 -2.05 -5.65 16.60
CA GLY A 22 -2.35 -6.92 15.96
C GLY A 22 -3.51 -7.62 16.65
N MET A 23 -4.21 -8.47 15.90
CA MET A 23 -5.28 -9.32 16.44
C MET A 23 -4.76 -10.28 17.51
N VAL A 24 -3.50 -10.69 17.39
CA VAL A 24 -2.78 -11.52 18.35
C VAL A 24 -1.72 -10.67 19.05
N GLU A 25 -1.73 -10.73 20.39
CA GLU A 25 -0.89 -9.92 21.30
C GLU A 25 -0.97 -8.40 21.04
N PRO A 26 -2.13 -7.74 21.29
CA PRO A 26 -2.37 -6.35 20.91
C PRO A 26 -1.42 -5.32 21.55
N GLU A 27 -0.89 -5.64 22.73
CA GLU A 27 0.07 -4.81 23.50
C GLU A 27 1.47 -4.79 22.87
N ARG A 28 1.80 -5.75 21.99
CA ARG A 28 3.15 -5.87 21.41
C ARG A 28 3.33 -4.92 20.22
N PRO A 29 4.47 -4.20 20.13
CA PRO A 29 4.83 -3.45 18.92
C PRO A 29 4.89 -4.37 17.69
N ARG A 30 4.39 -3.91 16.54
CA ARG A 30 4.45 -4.69 15.30
C ARG A 30 5.88 -4.73 14.77
N ARG A 31 6.30 -5.90 14.30
CA ARG A 31 7.59 -6.11 13.64
C ARG A 31 7.54 -5.55 12.23
N TRP A 32 8.70 -5.26 11.68
CA TRP A 32 8.83 -4.78 10.30
C TRP A 32 8.13 -5.69 9.27
N THR A 33 8.25 -7.01 9.42
CA THR A 33 7.57 -7.96 8.52
C THR A 33 6.05 -7.90 8.61
N GLU A 34 5.49 -7.67 9.80
CA GLU A 34 4.03 -7.51 10.00
C GLU A 34 3.54 -6.21 9.36
N LEU A 35 4.29 -5.11 9.49
CA LEU A 35 3.98 -3.83 8.86
C LEU A 35 4.15 -3.87 7.33
N LEU A 36 5.15 -4.63 6.85
CA LEU A 36 5.34 -4.87 5.42
C LEU A 36 4.17 -5.70 4.85
N PHE A 37 3.72 -6.70 5.58
CA PHE A 37 2.56 -7.49 5.19
C PHE A 37 1.29 -6.61 5.11
N LEU A 38 1.04 -5.76 6.11
CA LEU A 38 -0.04 -4.76 6.09
C LEU A 38 0.05 -3.88 4.84
N SER A 39 1.23 -3.38 4.52
CA SER A 39 1.46 -2.53 3.34
C SER A 39 1.12 -3.24 2.04
N PHE A 40 1.57 -4.49 1.87
CA PHE A 40 1.21 -5.30 0.70
C PHE A 40 -0.29 -5.56 0.61
N SER A 41 -0.92 -6.01 1.70
CA SER A 41 -2.37 -6.26 1.74
C SER A 41 -3.19 -5.01 1.45
N THR A 42 -2.70 -3.84 1.85
CA THR A 42 -3.34 -2.54 1.61
C THR A 42 -3.22 -2.14 0.14
N LEU A 43 -2.00 -2.23 -0.43
CA LEU A 43 -1.74 -1.92 -1.84
C LEU A 43 -2.47 -2.86 -2.81
N SER A 44 -2.63 -4.13 -2.46
CA SER A 44 -3.38 -5.11 -3.25
C SER A 44 -4.90 -5.02 -3.07
N GLY A 45 -5.38 -4.22 -2.10
CA GLY A 45 -6.80 -4.12 -1.76
C GLY A 45 -7.37 -5.36 -1.08
N THR A 46 -6.52 -6.26 -0.56
CA THR A 46 -6.95 -7.51 0.09
C THR A 46 -7.45 -7.28 1.50
N GLY A 47 -6.79 -6.39 2.26
CA GLY A 47 -7.23 -5.99 3.61
C GLY A 47 -7.36 -7.16 4.61
N ASN A 48 -6.26 -7.81 4.97
CA ASN A 48 -6.27 -9.08 5.72
C ASN A 48 -6.68 -8.97 7.20
N GLY A 49 -6.78 -7.77 7.78
CA GLY A 49 -7.25 -7.55 9.15
C GLY A 49 -6.29 -7.95 10.28
N ASP A 50 -5.19 -8.65 10.00
CA ASP A 50 -4.23 -9.12 11.02
C ASP A 50 -3.57 -7.99 11.82
N VAL A 51 -3.35 -6.85 11.18
CA VAL A 51 -2.78 -5.63 11.77
C VAL A 51 -3.66 -4.44 11.42
N MET A 52 -4.00 -3.63 12.41
CA MET A 52 -4.89 -2.48 12.28
C MET A 52 -4.20 -1.18 12.76
N PRO A 53 -4.34 -0.06 12.01
CA PRO A 53 -3.97 1.26 12.52
C PRO A 53 -5.00 1.73 13.56
N LEU A 54 -4.54 2.03 14.78
CA LEU A 54 -5.39 2.56 15.84
C LEU A 54 -5.46 4.07 15.82
N LEU A 55 -4.29 4.72 15.74
CA LEU A 55 -4.17 6.16 15.92
C LEU A 55 -4.46 6.95 14.63
N PRO A 56 -4.95 8.20 14.71
CA PRO A 56 -5.40 8.96 13.54
C PRO A 56 -4.33 9.13 12.46
N TYR A 57 -3.09 9.42 12.85
CA TYR A 57 -1.98 9.62 11.90
C TYR A 57 -1.57 8.29 11.23
N ALA A 58 -1.65 7.15 11.93
CA ALA A 58 -1.43 5.84 11.33
C ALA A 58 -2.51 5.52 10.29
N ARG A 59 -3.77 5.88 10.57
CA ARG A 59 -4.87 5.75 9.61
C ARG A 59 -4.66 6.62 8.36
N VAL A 60 -4.22 7.87 8.54
CA VAL A 60 -3.90 8.75 7.41
C VAL A 60 -2.80 8.16 6.53
N LEU A 61 -1.74 7.59 7.11
CA LEU A 61 -0.70 6.94 6.32
C LEU A 61 -1.23 5.75 5.51
N VAL A 62 -2.09 4.93 6.10
CA VAL A 62 -2.74 3.81 5.39
C VAL A 62 -3.67 4.32 4.28
N MET A 63 -4.41 5.42 4.49
CA MET A 63 -5.25 6.03 3.45
C MET A 63 -4.40 6.57 2.28
N LEU A 64 -3.26 7.20 2.57
CA LEU A 64 -2.32 7.65 1.55
C LEU A 64 -1.73 6.48 0.75
N GLU A 65 -1.43 5.37 1.43
CA GLU A 65 -0.97 4.15 0.77
C GLU A 65 -2.02 3.59 -0.21
N GLN A 66 -3.28 3.50 0.23
CA GLN A 66 -4.38 3.04 -0.63
C GLN A 66 -4.51 3.92 -1.89
N PHE A 67 -4.43 5.24 -1.72
CA PHE A 67 -4.48 6.17 -2.83
C PHE A 67 -3.28 6.01 -3.78
N ALA A 68 -2.07 5.82 -3.23
CA ALA A 68 -0.86 5.57 -4.01
C ALA A 68 -0.96 4.24 -4.79
N GLY A 69 -1.56 3.20 -4.21
CA GLY A 69 -1.83 1.93 -4.87
C GLY A 69 -2.73 2.08 -6.10
N VAL A 70 -3.89 2.72 -5.92
CA VAL A 70 -4.84 2.97 -7.02
C VAL A 70 -4.23 3.86 -8.10
N GLY A 71 -3.54 4.93 -7.70
CA GLY A 71 -2.89 5.85 -8.63
C GLY A 71 -1.82 5.19 -9.50
N TYR A 72 -0.98 4.33 -8.92
CA TYR A 72 0.06 3.61 -9.66
C TYR A 72 -0.55 2.67 -10.72
N ILE A 73 -1.55 1.87 -10.34
CA ILE A 73 -2.19 0.93 -11.27
C ILE A 73 -2.91 1.68 -12.39
N ALA A 74 -3.63 2.77 -12.09
CA ALA A 74 -4.30 3.59 -13.09
C ALA A 74 -3.32 4.15 -14.14
N ALA A 75 -2.17 4.68 -13.70
CA ALA A 75 -1.15 5.22 -14.61
C ALA A 75 -0.52 4.13 -15.50
N VAL A 76 -0.22 2.96 -14.93
CA VAL A 76 0.35 1.83 -15.67
C VAL A 76 -0.64 1.31 -16.72
N VAL A 77 -1.90 1.11 -16.33
CA VAL A 77 -2.96 0.64 -17.25
C VAL A 77 -3.19 1.65 -18.37
N SER A 78 -3.25 2.95 -18.05
CA SER A 78 -3.37 4.02 -19.06
C SER A 78 -2.24 3.96 -20.09
N ARG A 79 -0.99 3.79 -19.65
CA ARG A 79 0.16 3.62 -20.54
C ARG A 79 0.08 2.38 -21.41
N LEU A 80 -0.33 1.24 -20.86
CA LEU A 80 -0.47 -0.01 -21.61
C LEU A 80 -1.55 0.09 -22.68
N ILE A 81 -2.68 0.73 -22.37
CA ILE A 81 -3.75 1.00 -23.34
C ILE A 81 -3.24 1.92 -24.44
N ALA A 82 -2.56 3.02 -24.10
CA ALA A 82 -1.98 3.94 -25.07
C ALA A 82 -1.00 3.23 -26.01
N LEU A 83 -0.08 2.41 -25.49
CA LEU A 83 0.86 1.62 -26.29
C LEU A 83 0.16 0.58 -27.16
N SER A 84 -0.88 -0.08 -26.65
CA SER A 84 -1.66 -1.06 -27.40
C SER A 84 -2.37 -0.41 -28.59
N ILE A 85 -2.96 0.78 -28.40
CA ILE A 85 -3.62 1.56 -29.47
C ILE A 85 -2.59 1.99 -30.54
N VAL A 86 -1.41 2.47 -30.12
CA VAL A 86 -0.33 2.85 -31.04
C VAL A 86 0.13 1.64 -31.87
N ARG A 87 0.32 0.48 -31.23
CA ARG A 87 0.71 -0.77 -31.90
C ARG A 87 -0.36 -1.26 -32.89
N GLN A 88 -1.64 -1.16 -32.54
CA GLN A 88 -2.75 -1.52 -33.44
C GLN A 88 -2.84 -0.60 -34.67
N ARG A 89 -2.60 0.72 -34.50
CA ARG A 89 -2.57 1.67 -35.62
C ARG A 89 -1.44 1.39 -36.60
N GLY A 90 -0.26 0.97 -36.10
CA GLY A 90 0.86 0.57 -36.97
C GLY A 90 0.56 -0.67 -37.81
N ARG A 91 -0.15 -1.67 -37.24
CA ARG A 91 -0.45 -2.94 -37.92
C ARG A 91 -1.58 -2.88 -38.95
N ARG A 92 -2.37 -1.80 -38.96
CA ARG A 92 -3.45 -1.56 -39.95
C ARG A 92 -2.98 -0.78 -41.19
N ARG A 93 -1.75 -0.27 -41.19
CA ARG A 93 -1.19 0.58 -42.26
C ARG A 93 -0.15 -0.13 -43.15
N GLY A 94 0.21 -1.37 -42.84
CA GLY A 94 1.01 -2.25 -43.71
C GLY A 94 0.17 -3.43 -44.14
#